data_AF-K1SJ50-F1
#
_entry.id   AF-K1SJ50-F1
#
_cell.length_a   1.000
_cell.length_b   1.000
_cell.length_c   1.000
_cell.angle_alpha   90.00
_cell.angle_beta   90.00
_cell.angle_gamma   90.00
#
_symmetry.space_group_name_H-M   'P 1'
#
loop_
_entity.id
_entity.type
_entity.pdbx_description
1 polymer ?
#
loop_
_entity_poly.entity_id
_entity_poly.type
_entity_poly.pdbx_seq_one_letter_code
_entity_poly.pdbx_strand_id
1 'polypeptide(L)'
;HIMKAQGGGKIINIGSALSYTSDGKCPPYTAAKHGVIGITRNFSNELGRYNIQTNAICPGFLATEVNAELRKDPAFYNKITNRIAAGRLGRSWTT
;
A
#
# COMPACT_ATOMS: atom_id res chain seq x y z
N HIS A 1 11.01 -4.58 -24.20
CA HIS A 1 11.28 -4.73 -22.75
C HIS A 1 12.46 -3.86 -22.32
N ILE A 2 12.21 -2.62 -21.86
CA ILE A 2 13.25 -1.65 -21.52
C ILE A 2 14.15 -2.15 -20.38
N MET A 3 13.58 -2.55 -19.24
CA MET A 3 14.35 -3.02 -18.08
C MET A 3 15.18 -4.29 -18.39
N LYS A 4 14.64 -5.22 -19.18
CA LYS A 4 15.38 -6.41 -19.61
C LYS A 4 16.58 -6.04 -20.49
N ALA A 5 16.41 -5.10 -21.42
CA ALA A 5 17.51 -4.60 -22.26
C ALA A 5 18.56 -3.82 -21.45
N GLN A 6 18.15 -3.19 -20.34
CA GLN A 6 19.04 -2.49 -19.40
C GLN A 6 19.72 -3.43 -18.38
N GLY A 7 19.45 -4.74 -18.41
CA GLY A 7 20.05 -5.73 -17.52
C GLY A 7 19.41 -5.85 -16.12
N GLY A 8 18.26 -5.21 -15.88
CA GLY A 8 17.51 -5.32 -14.63
C GLY A 8 16.64 -4.11 -14.31
N GLY A 9 15.95 -4.16 -13.17
CA GLY A 9 15.07 -3.08 -12.75
C GLY A 9 14.38 -3.30 -11.41
N LYS A 10 13.61 -2.30 -10.97
CA LYS A 10 12.77 -2.35 -9.77
C LYS A 10 11.36 -1.89 -10.14
N ILE A 11 10.36 -2.67 -9.75
CA ILE A 11 8.94 -2.31 -9.86
C ILE A 11 8.39 -2.25 -8.44
N ILE A 12 7.88 -1.08 -8.03
CA ILE A 12 7.28 -0.89 -6.71
C ILE A 12 5.83 -0.49 -6.90
N ASN A 13 4.93 -1.41 -6.54
CA ASN A 13 3.49 -1.18 -6.58
C ASN A 13 2.99 -0.59 -5.25
N ILE A 14 1.94 0.22 -5.31
CA ILE A 14 1.28 0.77 -4.13
C ILE A 14 -0.02 0.00 -3.84
N GLY A 15 0.05 -0.89 -2.86
CA GLY A 15 -1.08 -1.62 -2.30
C GLY A 15 -1.85 -0.79 -1.27
N SER A 16 -2.31 -1.47 -0.23
CA SER A 16 -2.98 -0.89 0.94
C SER A 16 -2.89 -1.88 2.10
N ALA A 17 -3.07 -1.45 3.35
CA ALA A 17 -3.39 -2.41 4.41
C ALA A 17 -4.62 -3.28 4.05
N LEU A 18 -5.56 -2.76 3.26
CA LEU A 18 -6.69 -3.49 2.69
C LEU A 18 -6.30 -4.45 1.55
N SER A 19 -5.02 -4.59 1.22
CA SER A 19 -4.50 -5.69 0.39
C SER A 19 -4.40 -7.01 1.15
N TYR A 20 -4.45 -6.96 2.49
CA TYR A 20 -4.36 -8.12 3.39
C TYR A 20 -5.54 -8.21 4.37
N THR A 21 -6.37 -7.18 4.40
CA THR A 21 -7.56 -7.06 5.26
C THR A 21 -8.71 -6.52 4.43
N SER A 22 -9.92 -6.47 4.97
CA SER A 22 -11.09 -5.95 4.27
C SER A 22 -11.78 -4.82 5.04
N ASP A 23 -12.41 -3.91 4.29
CA ASP A 23 -13.38 -2.97 4.83
C ASP A 23 -14.72 -3.22 4.13
N GLY A 24 -15.74 -3.58 4.91
CA GLY A 24 -17.09 -3.83 4.41
C GLY A 24 -17.72 -2.63 3.71
N LYS A 25 -17.21 -1.41 3.95
CA LYS A 25 -17.66 -0.19 3.27
C LYS A 25 -17.05 -0.01 1.88
N CYS A 26 -15.98 -0.73 1.54
CA CYS A 26 -15.28 -0.58 0.27
C CYS A 26 -14.91 -1.93 -0.40
N PRO A 27 -15.89 -2.79 -0.76
CA PRO A 27 -15.60 -4.08 -1.40
C PRO A 27 -14.83 -3.98 -2.73
N PRO A 28 -15.17 -3.07 -3.68
CA PRO A 28 -14.42 -2.97 -4.94
C PRO A 28 -12.96 -2.56 -4.74
N TYR A 29 -12.72 -1.64 -3.80
CA TYR A 29 -11.37 -1.20 -3.45
C TYR A 29 -10.55 -2.35 -2.83
N THR A 30 -11.16 -3.10 -1.91
CA THR A 30 -10.54 -4.27 -1.28
C THR A 30 -10.14 -5.30 -2.34
N ALA A 31 -11.05 -5.64 -3.26
CA ALA A 31 -10.78 -6.57 -4.35
C ALA A 31 -9.63 -6.09 -5.24
N ALA A 32 -9.66 -4.82 -5.66
CA ALA A 32 -8.61 -4.23 -6.49
C ALA A 32 -7.24 -4.26 -5.78
N LYS A 33 -7.19 -3.94 -4.47
CA LYS A 33 -5.95 -3.92 -3.70
C LYS A 33 -5.40 -5.31 -3.36
N HIS A 34 -6.24 -6.34 -3.27
CA HIS A 34 -5.79 -7.73 -3.28
C HIS A 34 -5.20 -8.10 -4.64
N GLY A 35 -5.82 -7.66 -5.73
CA GLY A 35 -5.32 -7.85 -7.10
C GLY A 35 -3.90 -7.30 -7.31
N VAL A 36 -3.57 -6.14 -6.72
CA VAL A 36 -2.21 -5.58 -6.74
C VAL A 36 -1.17 -6.56 -6.17
N ILE A 37 -1.50 -7.27 -5.09
CA ILE A 37 -0.60 -8.28 -4.51
C ILE A 37 -0.46 -9.50 -5.44
N GLY A 38 -1.58 -9.94 -6.04
CA GLY A 38 -1.57 -11.01 -7.03
C GLY A 38 -0.63 -10.71 -8.20
N ILE A 39 -0.76 -9.52 -8.80
CA ILE A 39 0.08 -9.07 -9.92
C ILE A 39 1.54 -8.91 -9.46
N THR A 40 1.78 -8.36 -8.27
CA THR A 40 3.14 -8.20 -7.74
C THR A 40 3.86 -9.55 -7.64
N ARG A 41 3.18 -10.57 -7.10
CA ARG A 41 3.72 -11.93 -6.99
C ARG A 41 3.94 -12.56 -8.37
N ASN A 42 2.98 -12.43 -9.27
CA ASN A 42 3.10 -12.94 -10.63
C ASN A 42 4.32 -12.34 -11.36
N PHE A 43 4.48 -11.02 -11.32
CA PHE A 43 5.62 -10.34 -11.94
C PHE A 43 6.94 -10.65 -11.24
N SER A 44 6.96 -10.81 -9.91
CA SER A 44 8.17 -11.24 -9.20
C SER A 44 8.64 -12.61 -9.69
N ASN A 45 7.71 -13.56 -9.89
CA ASN A 45 8.04 -14.90 -10.37
C ASN A 45 8.51 -14.90 -11.84
N GLU A 46 7.84 -14.13 -12.70
CA GLU A 46 8.16 -14.11 -14.13
C GLU A 46 9.42 -13.32 -14.45
N LEU A 47 9.59 -12.16 -13.81
CA LEU A 47 10.61 -11.19 -14.18
C LEU A 47 11.92 -11.34 -13.39
N GLY A 48 11.92 -12.07 -12.27
CA GLY A 48 13.09 -12.26 -11.42
C GLY A 48 14.30 -12.81 -12.18
N ARG A 49 14.09 -13.71 -13.14
CA ARG A 49 15.16 -14.26 -14.01
C ARG A 49 15.86 -13.21 -14.88
N TYR A 50 15.29 -12.03 -15.03
CA TYR A 50 15.85 -10.91 -15.79
C TYR A 50 16.44 -9.83 -14.86
N ASN A 51 16.70 -10.15 -13.59
CA ASN A 51 17.16 -9.19 -12.58
C ASN A 51 16.19 -8.01 -12.38
N ILE A 52 14.89 -8.27 -12.50
CA ILE A 52 13.83 -7.29 -12.24
C ILE A 52 13.09 -7.71 -10.97
N GLN A 53 13.23 -6.93 -9.90
CA GLN A 53 12.54 -7.21 -8.64
C GLN A 53 11.23 -6.42 -8.56
N THR A 54 10.15 -7.12 -8.23
CA THR A 54 8.82 -6.53 -8.10
C THR A 54 8.35 -6.67 -6.67
N ASN A 55 8.04 -5.55 -6.01
CA ASN A 55 7.54 -5.51 -4.64
C ASN A 55 6.33 -4.59 -4.54
N ALA A 56 5.58 -4.73 -3.45
CA ALA A 56 4.47 -3.84 -3.13
C ALA A 56 4.65 -3.24 -1.73
N ILE A 57 4.45 -1.93 -1.63
CA ILE A 57 4.32 -1.25 -0.35
C ILE A 57 2.83 -1.11 -0.05
N CYS A 58 2.42 -1.48 1.16
CA CYS A 58 1.01 -1.52 1.57
C CYS A 58 0.75 -0.59 2.75
N PRO A 59 0.56 0.71 2.50
CA PRO A 59 0.35 1.67 3.58
C PRO A 59 -0.97 1.41 4.33
N GLY A 60 -0.92 1.58 5.65
CA GLY A 60 -2.11 1.80 6.48
C GLY A 60 -2.57 3.27 6.41
N PHE A 61 -3.20 3.76 7.48
CA PHE A 61 -3.58 5.16 7.55
C PHE A 61 -2.35 6.09 7.62
N LEU A 62 -2.20 6.92 6.59
CA LEU A 62 -1.20 7.98 6.48
C LEU A 62 -1.85 9.33 6.78
N ALA A 63 -1.17 10.20 7.52
CA ALA A 63 -1.59 11.59 7.70
C ALA A 63 -1.31 12.37 6.41
N THR A 64 -2.36 12.68 5.65
CA THR A 64 -2.30 13.46 4.42
C THR A 64 -3.25 14.65 4.49
N GLU A 65 -3.20 15.53 3.51
CA GLU A 65 -4.13 16.68 3.41
C GLU A 65 -5.57 16.21 3.19
N VAL A 66 -5.75 15.16 2.37
CA VAL A 66 -7.08 14.59 2.03
C VAL A 66 -7.85 14.14 3.28
N ASN A 67 -7.15 13.72 4.34
CA ASN A 67 -7.79 13.31 5.59
C ASN A 67 -7.54 14.28 6.75
N ALA A 68 -7.07 15.51 6.48
CA ALA A 68 -6.77 16.49 7.53
C ALA A 68 -7.99 16.80 8.41
N GLU A 69 -9.16 17.03 7.80
CA GLU A 69 -10.39 17.33 8.55
C GLU A 69 -10.86 16.13 9.37
N LEU A 70 -10.81 14.91 8.80
CA LEU A 70 -11.15 13.67 9.53
C LEU A 70 -10.23 13.43 10.73
N ARG A 71 -8.97 13.85 10.66
CA ARG A 71 -8.02 13.72 11.76
C ARG A 71 -8.27 14.72 12.90
N LYS A 72 -8.99 15.81 12.65
CA LYS A 72 -9.38 16.76 13.71
C LYS A 72 -10.47 16.20 14.62
N ASP A 73 -11.25 15.22 14.15
CA ASP A 73 -12.23 14.51 14.97
C ASP A 73 -11.51 13.52 15.92
N PRO A 74 -11.51 13.75 17.24
CA PRO A 74 -10.86 12.86 18.20
C PRO A 74 -11.45 11.45 18.21
N ALA A 75 -12.75 11.30 17.94
CA ALA A 75 -13.41 10.00 17.93
C ALA A 75 -12.91 9.16 16.75
N PHE A 76 -12.85 9.75 15.56
CA PHE A 76 -12.26 9.11 14.38
C PHE A 76 -10.78 8.79 14.60
N TYR A 77 -9.99 9.78 15.06
CA TYR A 77 -8.55 9.61 15.28
C TYR A 77 -8.27 8.45 16.22
N ASN A 78 -8.88 8.45 17.41
CA ASN A 78 -8.69 7.41 18.43
C ASN A 78 -9.16 6.04 17.93
N LYS A 79 -10.27 5.97 17.19
CA LYS A 79 -10.76 4.73 16.59
C LYS A 79 -9.73 4.08 15.67
N ILE A 80 -8.99 4.88 14.91
CA ILE A 80 -7.94 4.40 14.00
C ILE A 80 -6.67 4.07 14.78
N THR A 81 -6.15 4.99 15.60
CA THR A 81 -4.87 4.81 16.29
C THR A 81 -4.88 3.70 17.33
N ASN A 82 -6.01 3.46 17.99
CA ASN A 82 -6.14 2.37 18.97
C ASN A 82 -5.97 0.98 18.34
N ARG A 83 -6.11 0.86 17.02
CA ARG A 83 -5.92 -0.39 16.27
C ARG A 83 -4.55 -0.47 15.60
N ILE A 84 -3.73 0.57 15.70
CA ILE A 84 -2.37 0.63 15.16
C ILE A 84 -1.41 0.44 16.34
N ALA A 85 -0.58 -0.61 16.30
CA ALA A 85 0.35 -0.92 17.39
C ALA A 85 1.29 0.25 17.75
N ALA A 86 1.66 1.09 16.78
CA ALA A 86 2.47 2.29 16.99
C ALA A 86 1.72 3.46 17.65
N GLY A 87 0.39 3.36 17.84
CA GLY A 87 -0.43 4.40 18.47
C GLY A 87 -0.56 5.70 17.67
N ARG A 88 -0.12 5.71 16.40
CA ARG A 88 -0.10 6.91 15.54
C ARG A 88 -0.28 6.57 14.08
N LEU A 89 -0.73 7.55 13.30
CA LEU A 89 -0.75 7.46 11.85
C LEU A 89 0.68 7.50 11.26
N GLY A 90 0.84 6.93 10.08
CA GLY A 90 2.06 7.08 9.28
C GLY A 90 2.20 8.52 8.78
N ARG A 91 3.44 8.95 8.48
CA ARG A 91 3.73 10.23 7.85
C ARG A 91 4.69 10.02 6.68
N SER A 92 4.54 10.80 5.63
CA SER A 92 5.63 10.99 4.67
C SER A 92 6.75 11.76 5.36
N TRP A 93 7.98 11.56 4.93
CA TRP A 93 9.14 12.29 5.45
C TRP A 93 9.10 13.80 5.18
N THR A 94 8.18 14.26 4.33
CA THR A 94 8.05 15.65 3.86
C THR A 94 6.93 16.44 4.56
N THR A 95 6.23 15.89 5.55
CA THR A 95 5.13 16.54 6.29
C THR A 95 5.20 16.29 7.79
#